data_AF-A0A929BP06-F1
#
_entry.id   AF-A0A929BP06-F1
#
_cell.length_a   1.000
_cell.length_b   1.000
_cell.length_c   1.000
_cell.angle_alpha   90.00
_cell.angle_beta   90.00
_cell.angle_gamma   90.00
#
_symmetry.space_group_name_H-M   'P 1'
#
loop_
_entity.id
_entity.type
_entity.pdbx_description
1 polymer ?
#
loop_
_entity_poly.entity_id
_entity_poly.type
_entity_poly.pdbx_seq_one_letter_code
_entity_poly.pdbx_strand_id
1 'polypeptide(L)' 'VLQLFGYVPNVEQSARALLGIRLFFGPVPLIFFALALPLLIWYPITRASHAEMRRELEGREVVGK' A
#
# COMPACT_ATOMS: atom_id res chain seq x y z
N VAL A 1 7.24 11.36 -11.84
CA VAL A 1 8.19 10.25 -11.58
C VAL A 1 8.78 9.67 -12.87
N LEU A 2 7.97 9.21 -13.84
CA LEU A 2 8.50 8.63 -15.10
C LEU A 2 9.36 9.59 -15.93
N GLN A 3 9.14 10.90 -15.84
CA GLN A 3 9.97 11.93 -16.46
C GLN A 3 11.45 11.87 -16.00
N LEU A 4 11.73 11.40 -14.77
CA LEU A 4 13.09 11.18 -14.26
C LEU A 4 13.85 10.09 -15.04
N PHE A 5 13.10 9.23 -15.73
CA PHE A 5 13.61 8.18 -16.59
C PHE A 5 13.59 8.57 -18.08
N GLY A 6 13.24 9.82 -18.40
CA GLY A 6 13.21 10.33 -19.78
C GLY A 6 11.97 9.91 -20.57
N TYR A 7 10.85 9.64 -19.89
CA TYR A 7 9.58 9.35 -20.56
C TYR A 7 9.07 10.57 -21.35
N VAL A 8 8.73 10.34 -22.62
CA VAL A 8 8.09 11.32 -23.50
C VAL A 8 6.84 10.68 -24.10
N PRO A 9 5.65 11.28 -24.03
CA PRO A 9 4.43 10.66 -24.55
C PRO A 9 4.44 10.57 -26.09
N ASN A 10 3.75 9.56 -26.61
CA ASN A 10 3.44 9.38 -28.06
C ASN A 10 4.66 9.25 -29.00
N VAL A 11 5.80 8.79 -28.48
CA VAL A 11 7.00 8.50 -29.27
C VAL A 11 7.56 7.13 -28.90
N GLU A 12 8.48 6.61 -29.71
CA GLU A 12 9.28 5.44 -29.35
C GLU A 12 10.11 5.72 -28.08
N GLN A 13 10.07 4.79 -27.12
CA GLN A 13 10.69 5.00 -25.80
C GLN A 13 12.13 4.49 -25.77
N SER A 14 13.01 5.28 -25.13
CA SER A 14 14.35 4.81 -24.83
C SER A 14 14.34 3.63 -23.84
N ALA A 15 15.39 2.80 -23.86
CA ALA A 15 15.54 1.69 -22.92
C ALA A 15 15.45 2.14 -21.44
N ARG A 16 15.96 3.35 -21.13
CA ARG A 16 15.89 3.95 -19.79
C ARG A 16 14.45 4.30 -19.39
N ALA A 17 13.66 4.86 -20.30
CA ALA A 17 12.25 5.17 -20.05
C ALA A 17 11.45 3.88 -19.81
N LEU A 18 11.69 2.84 -20.62
CA LEU A 18 11.08 1.52 -20.43
C LEU A 18 11.45 0.88 -19.09
N LEU A 19 12.70 1.03 -18.64
CA LEU A 19 13.11 0.58 -17.30
C LEU A 19 12.30 1.31 -16.21
N GLY A 20 12.16 2.64 -16.31
CA GLY A 20 11.37 3.42 -15.36
C GLY A 20 9.91 2.98 -15.28
N ILE A 21 9.30 2.68 -16.42
CA ILE A 21 7.93 2.14 -16.50
C ILE A 21 7.85 0.79 -15.79
N ARG A 22 8.76 -0.16 -16.10
CA ARG A 22 8.77 -1.50 -15.48
C ARG A 22 8.94 -1.43 -13.97
N LEU A 23 9.83 -0.57 -13.48
CA LEU A 23 10.05 -0.37 -12.04
C LEU A 23 8.80 0.19 -11.36
N PHE A 24 8.17 1.20 -11.96
CA PHE A 24 7.03 1.88 -11.36
C PHE A 24 5.75 1.02 -11.34
N PHE A 25 5.53 0.17 -12.35
CA PHE A 25 4.32 -0.65 -12.44
C PHE A 25 4.51 -2.10 -11.94
N GLY A 26 5.73 -2.54 -11.64
CA GLY A 26 6.00 -3.87 -11.11
C GLY A 26 6.56 -3.86 -9.69
N PRO A 27 7.89 -3.73 -9.51
CA PRO A 27 8.54 -3.80 -8.20
C PRO A 27 8.06 -2.78 -7.18
N VAL A 28 7.79 -1.52 -7.58
CA VAL A 28 7.42 -0.48 -6.62
C VAL A 28 6.09 -0.81 -5.92
N PRO A 29 4.96 -1.09 -6.61
CA PRO A 29 3.74 -1.57 -5.99
C PRO A 29 3.94 -2.84 -5.17
N LEU A 30 4.74 -3.79 -5.67
CA LEU A 30 5.03 -5.03 -4.98
C LEU A 30 5.67 -4.80 -3.61
N ILE A 31 6.60 -3.84 -3.48
CA ILE A 31 7.21 -3.48 -2.19
C ILE A 31 6.14 -2.97 -1.22
N PHE A 32 5.25 -2.07 -1.66
CA PHE A 32 4.16 -1.59 -0.80
C PHE A 32 3.23 -2.71 -0.35
N PHE A 33 2.89 -3.64 -1.25
CA PHE A 33 2.12 -4.83 -0.87
C PHE A 33 2.88 -5.73 0.11
N ALA A 34 4.17 -5.99 -0.13
CA ALA A 34 5.00 -6.79 0.74
C ALA A 34 5.15 -6.18 2.15
N LEU A 35 5.14 -4.85 2.25
CA LEU A 35 5.13 -4.14 3.54
C LEU A 35 3.75 -4.17 4.21
N ALA A 36 2.67 -4.11 3.44
CA ALA A 36 1.30 -4.14 3.96
C ALA A 36 0.85 -5.56 4.37
N LEU A 37 1.35 -6.61 3.72
CA LEU A 37 0.92 -7.99 3.93
C LEU A 37 1.14 -8.49 5.37
N PRO A 38 2.31 -8.28 6.01
CA PRO A 38 2.50 -8.65 7.42
C PRO A 38 1.50 -7.95 8.34
N LEU A 39 1.23 -6.66 8.12
CA LEU A 39 0.21 -5.92 8.88
C LEU A 39 -1.16 -6.58 8.74
N LEU A 40 -1.53 -7.01 7.54
CA LEU A 40 -2.81 -7.66 7.29
C LEU A 40 -2.90 -9.07 7.92
N ILE A 41 -1.77 -9.78 8.02
CA ILE A 41 -1.71 -11.08 8.70
C ILE A 41 -1.88 -10.92 10.21
N TRP A 42 -1.23 -9.92 10.82
CA TRP A 42 -1.33 -9.67 12.26
C TRP A 42 -2.63 -8.96 12.68
N TYR A 43 -3.15 -8.09 11.81
CA TYR A 43 -4.39 -7.33 12.03
C TYR A 43 -5.38 -7.63 10.90
N PRO A 44 -5.99 -8.83 10.90
CA PRO A 44 -6.89 -9.24 9.84
C PRO A 44 -8.12 -8.32 9.82
N ILE A 45 -8.48 -7.81 8.64
CA ILE A 45 -9.65 -6.94 8.44
C ILE A 45 -10.89 -7.82 8.31
N THR A 46 -11.43 -8.25 9.45
CA THR A 46 -12.66 -9.06 9.53
C THR A 46 -13.73 -8.33 10.32
N ARG A 47 -15.00 -8.74 10.14
CA ARG A 47 -16.09 -8.21 10.97
C ARG A 47 -15.90 -8.55 12.46
N ALA A 48 -15.29 -9.69 12.75
CA ALA A 48 -15.03 -10.14 14.11
C ALA A 48 -13.96 -9.27 14.80
N SER A 49 -12.80 -9.08 14.17
CA SER A 49 -11.74 -8.21 14.68
C SER A 49 -12.20 -6.75 14.82
N HIS A 50 -13.03 -6.26 13.88
CA HIS A 50 -13.64 -4.94 14.03
C HIS A 50 -14.61 -4.85 15.23
N ALA A 51 -15.44 -5.88 15.45
CA ALA A 51 -16.35 -5.90 16.60
C ALA A 51 -15.60 -5.98 17.93
N GLU A 52 -14.51 -6.75 17.98
CA GLU A 52 -13.61 -6.83 19.14
C GLU A 52 -12.98 -5.47 19.43
N MET A 53 -12.41 -4.81 18.42
CA MET A 53 -11.82 -3.48 18.57
C MET A 53 -12.85 -2.44 19.04
N ARG A 54 -14.10 -2.48 18.53
CA ARG A 54 -15.17 -1.59 19.02
C ARG A 54 -15.51 -1.82 20.49
N ARG A 55 -15.58 -3.07 20.95
CA ARG A 55 -15.82 -3.40 22.36
C ARG A 55 -14.72 -2.87 23.26
N GLU A 56 -13.46 -2.98 22.82
CA GLU A 56 -12.32 -2.44 23.58
C GLU A 56 -12.42 -0.90 23.70
N LEU A 57 -12.74 -0.23 22.59
CA LEU A 57 -12.89 1.23 22.56
C LEU A 57 -14.04 1.70 23.47
N GLU A 58 -15.21 1.07 23.39
CA GLU A 58 -16.37 1.36 24.24
C GLU A 58 -16.02 1.17 25.73
N GLY A 59 -15.29 0.10 26.09
CA GLY A 59 -14.85 -0.13 27.47
C GLY A 59 -13.89 0.95 27.99
N ARG A 60 -13.03 1.51 27.13
CA ARG A 60 -12.10 2.58 27.49
C ARG A 60 -12.79 3.93 27.62
N GLU A 61 -13.82 4.19 26.82
CA GLU A 61 -14.67 5.39 26.95
C GLU A 61 -15.47 5.41 28.26
N VAL A 62 -15.90 4.24 28.76
CA VAL A 62 -16.60 4.14 30.05
C VAL A 62 -15.66 4.36 31.24
N VAL A 63 -14.39 3.94 31.17
CA VAL A 63 -13.40 4.15 32.25
C VAL A 63 -12.85 5.59 32.29
N GLY A 64 -12.89 6.31 31.16
CA GLY A 64 -12.43 7.70 31.06
C GLY A 64 -13.45 8.75 31.51
N LYS A 65 -14.68 8.36 31.85
CA LYS A 65 -15.72 9.21 32.45
C LYS A 65 -15.87 8.91 33.93
#